data_AF-A0A3A8K9G4-F1
#
_entry.id   AF-A0A3A8K9G4-F1
#
_cell.length_a   1.000
_cell.length_b   1.000
_cell.length_c   1.000
_cell.angle_alpha   90.00
_cell.angle_beta   90.00
_cell.angle_gamma   90.00
#
_symmetry.space_group_name_H-M   'P 1'
#
loop_
_entity.id
_entity.type
_entity.pdbx_description
1 polymer ?
#
loop_
_entity_poly.entity_id
_entity_poly.type
_entity_poly.pdbx_seq_one_letter_code
_entity_poly.pdbx_strand_id
1 'polypeptide(L)'
;SIDSEPPPPPPAPLLLRITDEERRFMKALHGFIPSPRAAKRFVNTYRLLHASLPANERAAFVGSQERPGESQFAQLLLAMIIGHPAEATRVLEALVEHEPTGSWWDFIQARAHDTPSSEESPERWAELAARMDELRAQRIFPEDLACGAFVKWAPRVARYSFQARSVLMARKKTAAPARRKVSKAS
;
A
#
# COMPACT_ATOMS: atom_id res chain seq x y z
N SER A 1 -9.38 -29.19 -48.67
CA SER A 1 -8.45 -28.66 -47.67
C SER A 1 -9.18 -27.58 -46.91
N ILE A 2 -9.44 -27.80 -45.62
CA ILE A 2 -10.06 -26.80 -44.75
C ILE A 2 -8.90 -26.04 -44.14
N ASP A 3 -8.73 -24.78 -44.56
CA ASP A 3 -7.84 -23.82 -43.90
C ASP A 3 -8.40 -23.55 -42.50
N SER A 4 -7.92 -24.31 -41.53
CA SER A 4 -8.21 -24.08 -40.12
C SER A 4 -7.38 -22.87 -39.68
N GLU A 5 -7.99 -21.69 -39.73
CA GLU A 5 -7.48 -20.50 -39.06
C GLU A 5 -7.18 -20.84 -37.60
N PRO A 6 -5.97 -20.56 -37.09
CA PRO A 6 -5.62 -20.91 -35.73
C PRO A 6 -6.57 -20.18 -34.77
N PRO A 7 -7.01 -20.85 -33.69
CA PRO A 7 -7.93 -20.24 -32.73
C PRO A 7 -7.31 -18.95 -32.18
N PRO A 8 -8.11 -17.90 -31.95
CA PRO A 8 -7.61 -16.65 -31.40
C PRO A 8 -6.88 -16.92 -30.09
N PRO A 9 -5.73 -16.26 -29.84
CA PRO A 9 -4.98 -16.48 -28.62
C PRO A 9 -5.90 -16.25 -27.41
N PRO A 10 -5.79 -17.07 -26.35
CA PRO A 10 -6.61 -16.90 -25.15
C PRO A 10 -6.47 -15.47 -24.65
N PRO A 11 -7.55 -14.83 -24.16
CA PRO A 11 -7.49 -13.46 -23.67
C PRO A 11 -6.40 -13.37 -22.62
N ALA A 12 -5.38 -12.53 -22.87
CA ALA A 12 -4.24 -12.41 -21.99
C ALA A 12 -4.73 -12.08 -20.57
N PRO A 13 -4.51 -12.97 -19.57
CA PRO A 13 -4.97 -12.71 -18.24
C PRO A 13 -4.13 -11.55 -17.70
N LEU A 14 -4.79 -10.45 -17.31
CA LEU A 14 -4.22 -9.24 -16.70
C LEU A 14 -3.70 -8.13 -17.64
N LEU A 15 -4.30 -7.91 -18.80
CA LEU A 15 -4.17 -6.61 -19.51
C LEU A 15 -5.00 -5.51 -18.84
N LEU A 16 -4.81 -5.31 -17.53
CA LEU A 16 -5.30 -4.09 -16.90
C LEU A 16 -4.47 -2.92 -17.41
N ARG A 17 -5.13 -2.05 -18.17
CA ARG A 17 -4.52 -0.84 -18.73
C ARG A 17 -4.28 0.13 -17.58
N ILE A 18 -3.00 0.37 -17.30
CA ILE A 18 -2.57 1.48 -16.44
C ILE A 18 -2.79 2.75 -17.25
N THR A 19 -3.66 3.62 -16.75
CA THR A 19 -3.94 4.94 -17.31
C THR A 19 -2.71 5.84 -17.26
N ASP A 20 -2.74 6.93 -18.03
CA ASP A 20 -1.65 7.91 -18.02
C ASP A 20 -1.51 8.61 -16.67
N GLU A 21 -2.61 8.80 -15.95
CA GLU A 21 -2.59 9.40 -14.61
C GLU A 21 -1.95 8.47 -13.58
N GLU A 22 -2.34 7.19 -13.57
CA GLU A 22 -1.68 6.18 -12.75
C GLU A 22 -0.18 6.16 -13.07
N ARG A 23 0.19 6.13 -14.36
CA ARG A 23 1.60 6.14 -14.80
C ARG A 23 2.34 7.40 -14.36
N ARG A 24 1.70 8.57 -14.42
CA ARG A 24 2.29 9.83 -13.96
C ARG A 24 2.62 9.75 -12.48
N PHE A 25 1.69 9.23 -11.68
CA PHE A 25 1.90 9.01 -10.26
C PHE A 25 3.04 8.00 -9.99
N MET A 26 3.09 6.89 -10.72
CA MET A 26 4.20 5.92 -10.63
C MET A 26 5.57 6.56 -10.85
N LYS A 27 5.68 7.53 -11.76
CA LYS A 27 6.93 8.26 -12.01
C LYS A 27 7.32 9.17 -10.85
N ALA A 28 6.35 9.78 -10.15
CA ALA A 28 6.63 10.57 -8.95
C ALA A 28 7.26 9.71 -7.84
N LEU A 29 6.92 8.41 -7.79
CA LEU A 29 7.46 7.47 -6.81
C LEU A 29 8.85 6.89 -7.15
N HIS A 30 9.52 7.37 -8.21
CA HIS A 30 10.81 6.79 -8.64
C HIS A 30 11.88 6.78 -7.54
N GLY A 31 11.86 7.73 -6.60
CA GLY A 31 12.78 7.79 -5.46
C GLY A 31 12.74 6.55 -4.55
N PHE A 32 11.63 5.81 -4.53
CA PHE A 32 11.46 4.56 -3.77
C PHE A 32 11.91 3.31 -4.55
N ILE A 33 12.23 3.45 -5.84
CA ILE A 33 12.39 2.34 -6.77
C ILE A 33 13.83 2.30 -7.29
N PRO A 34 14.76 1.68 -6.55
CA PRO A 34 16.21 1.83 -6.77
C PRO A 34 16.74 1.07 -8.00
N SER A 35 15.93 0.22 -8.64
CA SER A 35 16.41 -0.60 -9.76
C SER A 35 15.32 -0.91 -10.81
N PRO A 36 15.71 -1.24 -12.06
CA PRO A 36 14.77 -1.71 -13.08
C PRO A 36 13.97 -2.94 -12.65
N ARG A 37 14.59 -3.86 -11.89
CA ARG A 37 13.91 -5.02 -11.32
C ARG A 37 12.84 -4.61 -10.31
N ALA A 38 13.14 -3.64 -9.44
CA ALA A 38 12.18 -3.09 -8.49
C ALA A 38 11.01 -2.40 -9.21
N ALA A 39 11.27 -1.66 -10.29
CA ALA A 39 10.24 -1.03 -11.11
C ALA A 39 9.31 -2.05 -11.76
N LYS A 40 9.86 -3.11 -12.35
CA LYS A 40 9.06 -4.21 -12.92
C LYS A 40 8.21 -4.89 -11.84
N ARG A 41 8.79 -5.16 -10.67
CA ARG A 41 8.06 -5.73 -9.52
C ARG A 41 6.91 -4.83 -9.11
N PHE A 42 7.14 -3.52 -8.99
CA PHE A 42 6.13 -2.54 -8.62
C PHE A 42 4.95 -2.53 -9.60
N VAL A 43 5.23 -2.40 -10.90
CA VAL A 43 4.19 -2.41 -11.94
C VAL A 43 3.41 -3.72 -11.93
N ASN A 44 4.08 -4.86 -11.78
CA ASN A 44 3.42 -6.16 -11.74
C ASN A 44 2.53 -6.34 -10.51
N THR A 45 3.02 -5.99 -9.32
CA THR A 45 2.23 -6.07 -8.09
C THR A 45 1.04 -5.12 -8.14
N TYR A 46 1.22 -3.90 -8.68
CA TYR A 46 0.14 -2.96 -8.88
C TYR A 46 -0.96 -3.53 -9.80
N ARG A 47 -0.58 -4.14 -10.94
CA ARG A 47 -1.54 -4.78 -11.86
C ARG A 47 -2.32 -5.88 -11.17
N LEU A 48 -1.67 -6.71 -10.35
CA LEU A 48 -2.33 -7.77 -9.60
C LEU A 48 -3.30 -7.20 -8.55
N LEU A 49 -2.91 -6.15 -7.83
CA LEU A 49 -3.79 -5.47 -6.89
C LEU A 49 -5.01 -4.90 -7.60
N HIS A 50 -4.80 -4.13 -8.67
CA HIS A 50 -5.86 -3.51 -9.46
C HIS A 50 -6.80 -4.59 -10.04
N ALA A 51 -6.27 -5.71 -10.53
CA ALA A 51 -7.07 -6.82 -11.06
C ALA A 51 -7.92 -7.53 -10.02
N SER A 52 -7.49 -7.51 -8.76
CA SER A 52 -8.23 -8.11 -7.66
C SER A 52 -9.41 -7.26 -7.18
N LEU A 53 -9.55 -6.01 -7.64
CA LEU A 53 -10.59 -5.12 -7.16
C LEU A 53 -11.97 -5.47 -7.74
N PRO A 54 -13.02 -5.51 -6.90
CA PRO A 54 -14.40 -5.61 -7.35
C PRO A 54 -14.80 -4.52 -8.35
N ALA A 55 -15.72 -4.84 -9.27
CA ALA A 55 -16.14 -3.92 -10.34
C ALA A 55 -16.66 -2.57 -9.80
N ASN A 56 -17.38 -2.61 -8.69
CA ASN A 56 -17.94 -1.45 -8.02
C ASN A 56 -16.89 -0.55 -7.34
N GLU A 57 -15.69 -1.06 -7.05
CA GLU A 57 -14.60 -0.27 -6.43
C GLU A 57 -13.66 0.34 -7.49
N ARG A 58 -13.61 -0.21 -8.71
CA ARG A 58 -12.65 0.18 -9.75
C ARG A 58 -12.77 1.64 -10.19
N ALA A 59 -14.00 2.17 -10.30
CA ALA A 59 -14.21 3.56 -10.72
C ALA A 59 -13.62 4.57 -9.72
N ALA A 60 -13.87 4.35 -8.41
CA ALA A 60 -13.30 5.18 -7.35
C ALA A 60 -11.78 4.99 -7.21
N PHE A 61 -11.30 3.79 -7.48
CA PHE A 61 -9.87 3.48 -7.42
C PHE A 61 -9.07 4.21 -8.50
N VAL A 62 -9.51 4.16 -9.75
CA VAL A 62 -8.82 4.85 -10.85
C VAL A 62 -9.05 6.36 -10.77
N GLY A 63 -10.27 6.77 -10.40
CA GLY A 63 -10.67 8.18 -10.38
C GLY A 63 -10.95 8.72 -11.78
N SER A 64 -10.88 10.04 -11.91
CA SER A 64 -11.08 10.78 -13.16
C SER A 64 -9.99 11.84 -13.35
N GLN A 65 -9.99 12.52 -14.50
CA GLN A 65 -9.06 13.63 -14.73
C GLN A 65 -9.25 14.80 -13.76
N GLU A 66 -10.47 14.98 -13.24
CA GLU A 66 -10.82 16.06 -12.31
C GLU A 66 -10.60 15.68 -10.84
N ARG A 67 -10.62 14.37 -10.55
CA ARG A 67 -10.49 13.84 -9.18
C ARG A 67 -9.54 12.64 -9.19
N PRO A 68 -8.32 12.80 -8.65
CA PRO A 68 -7.39 11.69 -8.49
C PRO A 68 -8.06 10.54 -7.76
N GLY A 69 -7.92 9.33 -8.31
CA GLY A 69 -8.48 8.13 -7.70
C GLY A 69 -7.71 7.70 -6.47
N GLU A 70 -8.25 6.73 -5.75
CA GLU A 70 -7.62 6.17 -4.56
C GLU A 70 -6.37 5.32 -4.87
N SER A 71 -6.08 5.07 -6.15
CA SER A 71 -4.92 4.30 -6.60
C SER A 71 -3.59 4.86 -6.13
N GLN A 72 -3.47 6.18 -5.98
CA GLN A 72 -2.26 6.83 -5.48
C GLN A 72 -1.85 6.34 -4.08
N PHE A 73 -2.83 6.07 -3.21
CA PHE A 73 -2.55 5.57 -1.85
C PHE A 73 -2.03 4.13 -1.89
N ALA A 74 -2.64 3.27 -2.72
CA ALA A 74 -2.16 1.91 -2.93
C ALA A 74 -0.78 1.88 -3.59
N GLN A 75 -0.51 2.77 -4.55
CA GLN A 75 0.78 2.91 -5.21
C GLN A 75 1.87 3.36 -4.23
N LEU A 76 1.60 4.34 -3.35
CA LEU A 76 2.57 4.75 -2.33
C LEU A 76 2.95 3.59 -1.40
N LEU A 77 1.96 2.89 -0.84
CA LEU A 77 2.21 1.75 0.05
C LEU A 77 2.99 0.63 -0.66
N LEU A 78 2.70 0.37 -1.94
CA LEU A 78 3.44 -0.61 -2.75
C LEU A 78 4.89 -0.17 -3.01
N ALA A 79 5.12 1.11 -3.28
CA ALA A 79 6.46 1.65 -3.46
C ALA A 79 7.28 1.53 -2.18
N MET A 80 6.67 1.83 -1.02
CA MET A 80 7.28 1.64 0.30
C MET A 80 7.70 0.18 0.51
N ILE A 81 6.84 -0.80 0.24
CA ILE A 81 7.18 -2.24 0.40
C ILE A 81 8.33 -2.67 -0.51
N ILE A 82 8.48 -2.02 -1.65
CA ILE A 82 9.47 -2.39 -2.66
C ILE A 82 10.83 -1.75 -2.39
N GLY A 83 10.85 -0.50 -1.92
CA GLY A 83 12.07 0.24 -1.57
C GLY A 83 12.54 -0.01 -0.14
N HIS A 84 11.61 -0.08 0.81
CA HIS A 84 11.85 -0.10 2.27
C HIS A 84 11.00 -1.20 2.94
N PRO A 85 11.24 -2.48 2.62
CA PRO A 85 10.33 -3.57 2.99
C PRO A 85 10.11 -3.73 4.49
N ALA A 86 11.14 -3.57 5.33
CA ALA A 86 11.02 -3.76 6.77
C ALA A 86 10.22 -2.63 7.42
N GLU A 87 10.53 -1.39 7.05
CA GLU A 87 9.90 -0.17 7.54
C GLU A 87 8.44 -0.10 7.06
N ALA A 88 8.21 -0.43 5.78
CA ALA A 88 6.87 -0.47 5.20
C ALA A 88 5.98 -1.52 5.86
N THR A 89 6.51 -2.68 6.24
CA THR A 89 5.71 -3.68 6.98
C THR A 89 5.22 -3.10 8.30
N ARG A 90 6.07 -2.41 9.07
CA ARG A 90 5.63 -1.78 10.33
C ARG A 90 4.58 -0.71 10.11
N VAL A 91 4.75 0.10 9.07
CA VAL A 91 3.75 1.09 8.68
C VAL A 91 2.41 0.41 8.39
N LEU A 92 2.41 -0.67 7.60
CA LEU A 92 1.19 -1.43 7.30
C LEU A 92 0.58 -2.07 8.55
N GLU A 93 1.39 -2.65 9.43
CA GLU A 93 0.94 -3.23 10.70
C GLU A 93 0.25 -2.18 11.56
N ALA A 94 0.88 -1.01 11.75
CA ALA A 94 0.31 0.08 12.52
C ALA A 94 -0.98 0.65 11.89
N LEU A 95 -1.05 0.77 10.56
CA LEU A 95 -2.26 1.19 9.85
C LEU A 95 -3.41 0.20 10.04
N VAL A 96 -3.10 -1.09 10.05
CA VAL A 96 -4.08 -2.17 10.17
C VAL A 96 -4.55 -2.40 11.61
N GLU A 97 -3.65 -2.22 12.59
CA GLU A 97 -3.91 -2.48 14.00
C GLU A 97 -4.58 -1.28 14.69
N HIS A 98 -4.11 -0.07 14.41
CA HIS A 98 -4.55 1.13 15.12
C HIS A 98 -5.57 1.96 14.32
N GLU A 99 -5.71 1.70 13.03
CA GLU A 99 -6.60 2.43 12.11
C GLU A 99 -6.59 3.96 12.36
N PRO A 100 -5.40 4.60 12.35
CA PRO A 100 -5.27 6.00 12.74
C PRO A 100 -6.06 6.91 11.82
N THR A 101 -6.63 7.98 12.39
CA THR A 101 -7.44 8.97 11.67
C THR A 101 -6.74 10.33 11.48
N GLY A 102 -5.58 10.51 12.12
CA GLY A 102 -4.82 11.75 12.08
C GLY A 102 -4.07 11.99 10.76
N SER A 103 -3.15 12.96 10.80
CA SER A 103 -2.27 13.31 9.69
C SER A 103 -1.36 12.15 9.30
N TRP A 104 -1.30 11.85 8.00
CA TRP A 104 -0.37 10.88 7.42
C TRP A 104 1.08 11.27 7.67
N TRP A 105 1.41 12.55 7.53
CA TRP A 105 2.77 13.04 7.68
C TRP A 105 3.26 12.87 9.12
N ASP A 106 2.44 13.27 10.10
CA ASP A 106 2.79 13.12 11.52
C ASP A 106 2.88 11.64 11.93
N PHE A 107 1.99 10.81 11.37
CA PHE A 107 2.02 9.36 11.58
C PHE A 107 3.34 8.73 11.12
N ILE A 108 3.84 9.10 9.93
CA ILE A 108 5.11 8.58 9.41
C ILE A 108 6.29 9.06 10.24
N GLN A 109 6.33 10.36 10.59
CA GLN A 109 7.42 10.91 11.42
C GLN A 109 7.47 10.25 12.81
N ALA A 110 6.30 10.03 13.43
CA ALA A 110 6.24 9.32 14.72
C ALA A 110 6.87 7.92 14.64
N ARG A 111 6.64 7.18 13.53
CA ARG A 111 7.24 5.84 13.34
C ARG A 111 8.76 5.87 13.15
N ALA A 112 9.28 6.89 12.48
CA ALA A 112 10.73 7.07 12.37
C ALA A 112 11.39 7.31 13.74
N HIS A 113 10.68 7.98 14.67
CA HIS A 113 11.16 8.25 16.03
C HIS A 113 10.95 7.10 17.03
N ASP A 114 9.88 6.30 16.89
CA ASP A 114 9.54 5.21 17.80
C ASP A 114 10.41 3.94 17.61
N THR A 115 11.36 3.95 16.68
CA THR A 115 12.14 2.76 16.34
C THR A 115 13.16 2.44 17.45
N PRO A 116 13.05 1.28 18.14
CA PRO A 116 13.96 0.92 19.22
C PRO A 116 15.39 0.69 18.68
N SER A 117 16.35 1.36 19.32
CA SER A 117 17.78 1.41 18.99
C SER A 117 18.51 0.06 18.86
N SER A 118 17.89 -1.07 19.19
CA SER A 118 18.60 -2.32 19.49
C SER A 118 18.62 -3.38 18.38
N GLU A 119 17.80 -3.28 17.33
CA GLU A 119 17.76 -4.32 16.27
C GLU A 119 17.63 -3.77 14.84
N GLU A 120 17.55 -2.46 14.68
CA GLU A 120 17.16 -1.82 13.42
C GLU A 120 18.18 -0.79 12.97
N SER A 121 18.33 -0.65 11.65
CA SER A 121 19.16 0.40 11.08
C SER A 121 18.40 1.74 11.10
N PRO A 122 18.70 2.68 12.02
CA PRO A 122 18.07 4.00 12.03
C PRO A 122 18.23 4.74 10.68
N GLU A 123 19.31 4.42 9.95
CA GLU A 123 19.58 4.90 8.61
C GLU A 123 18.47 4.58 7.60
N ARG A 124 17.84 3.40 7.70
CA ARG A 124 16.77 3.01 6.77
C ARG A 124 15.47 3.75 7.01
N TRP A 125 15.14 3.99 8.28
CA TRP A 125 14.01 4.83 8.66
C TRP A 125 14.26 6.29 8.28
N ALA A 126 15.49 6.79 8.45
CA ALA A 126 15.88 8.11 7.99
C ALA A 126 15.77 8.23 6.47
N GLU A 127 16.18 7.21 5.71
CA GLU A 127 16.02 7.17 4.25
C GLU A 127 14.54 7.21 3.86
N LEU A 128 13.69 6.39 4.49
CA LEU A 128 12.25 6.41 4.24
C LEU A 128 11.65 7.79 4.56
N ALA A 129 11.98 8.37 5.72
CA ALA A 129 11.51 9.69 6.10
C ALA A 129 11.93 10.77 5.08
N ALA A 130 13.19 10.74 4.62
CA ALA A 130 13.67 11.64 3.59
C ALA A 130 12.89 11.52 2.28
N ARG A 131 12.58 10.28 1.84
CA ARG A 131 11.73 10.06 0.65
C ARG A 131 10.32 10.59 0.83
N MET A 132 9.77 10.50 2.04
CA MET A 132 8.44 11.02 2.36
C MET A 132 8.43 12.55 2.38
N ASP A 133 9.49 13.17 2.92
CA ASP A 133 9.69 14.62 2.90
C ASP A 133 9.86 15.15 1.46
N GLU A 134 10.56 14.42 0.59
CA GLU A 134 10.65 14.74 -0.85
C GLU A 134 9.26 14.78 -1.52
N LEU A 135 8.39 13.80 -1.25
CA LEU A 135 7.02 13.77 -1.78
C LEU A 135 6.17 14.93 -1.26
N ARG A 136 6.32 15.24 0.04
CA ARG A 136 5.63 16.37 0.68
C ARG A 136 6.07 17.70 0.08
N ALA A 137 7.38 17.90 -0.08
CA ALA A 137 7.95 19.10 -0.69
C ALA A 137 7.50 19.30 -2.14
N GLN A 138 7.39 18.21 -2.91
CA GLN A 138 6.89 18.21 -4.28
C GLN A 138 5.36 18.37 -4.39
N ARG A 139 4.64 18.44 -3.26
CA ARG A 139 3.17 18.55 -3.20
C ARG A 139 2.46 17.47 -3.99
N ILE A 140 3.04 16.27 -4.03
CA ILE A 140 2.45 15.10 -4.69
C ILE A 140 1.15 14.70 -3.99
N PHE A 141 1.09 14.91 -2.68
CA PHE A 141 -0.10 14.75 -1.84
C PHE A 141 -0.40 16.06 -1.11
N PRO A 142 -1.66 16.27 -0.69
CA PRO A 142 -2.03 17.44 0.09
C PRO A 142 -1.44 17.40 1.52
N GLU A 143 -1.34 18.56 2.18
CA GLU A 143 -0.78 18.64 3.54
C GLU A 143 -1.71 18.06 4.60
N ASP A 144 -3.02 18.15 4.38
CA ASP A 144 -4.06 17.61 5.26
C ASP A 144 -4.39 16.13 4.95
N LEU A 145 -3.45 15.43 4.29
CA LEU A 145 -3.61 14.02 3.95
C LEU A 145 -3.83 13.17 5.21
N ALA A 146 -5.01 12.57 5.30
CA ALA A 146 -5.39 11.76 6.46
C ALA A 146 -4.95 10.29 6.31
N CYS A 147 -4.56 9.67 7.42
CA CYS A 147 -4.25 8.25 7.51
C CYS A 147 -5.41 7.36 7.04
N GLY A 148 -6.66 7.78 7.20
CA GLY A 148 -7.84 7.03 6.77
C GLY A 148 -7.82 6.64 5.29
N ALA A 149 -7.19 7.47 4.44
CA ALA A 149 -6.99 7.15 3.02
C ALA A 149 -6.12 5.89 2.83
N PHE A 150 -5.12 5.68 3.70
CA PHE A 150 -4.20 4.53 3.65
C PHE A 150 -4.74 3.32 4.42
N VAL A 151 -5.48 3.52 5.52
CA VAL A 151 -6.07 2.44 6.32
C VAL A 151 -6.92 1.50 5.45
N LYS A 152 -7.69 2.06 4.50
CA LYS A 152 -8.47 1.28 3.53
C LYS A 152 -7.62 0.34 2.66
N TRP A 153 -6.42 0.78 2.29
CA TRP A 153 -5.54 0.07 1.33
C TRP A 153 -4.50 -0.82 2.00
N ALA A 154 -4.09 -0.49 3.22
CA ALA A 154 -3.09 -1.24 3.99
C ALA A 154 -3.32 -2.76 4.00
N PRO A 155 -4.52 -3.30 4.33
CA PRO A 155 -4.73 -4.75 4.35
C PRO A 155 -4.68 -5.38 2.95
N ARG A 156 -5.10 -4.65 1.90
CA ARG A 156 -5.08 -5.14 0.52
C ARG A 156 -3.64 -5.21 0.00
N VAL A 157 -2.85 -4.18 0.29
CA VAL A 157 -1.44 -4.08 -0.09
C VAL A 157 -0.59 -5.08 0.70
N ALA A 158 -0.85 -5.25 2.00
CA ALA A 158 -0.13 -6.19 2.86
C ALA A 158 -0.13 -7.63 2.33
N ARG A 159 -1.17 -8.04 1.60
CA ARG A 159 -1.27 -9.37 0.95
C ARG A 159 -0.15 -9.66 -0.05
N TYR A 160 0.49 -8.61 -0.58
CA TYR A 160 1.58 -8.71 -1.54
C TYR A 160 2.97 -8.51 -0.90
N SER A 161 3.02 -8.31 0.41
CA SER A 161 4.28 -8.29 1.18
C SER A 161 4.65 -9.69 1.64
N PHE A 162 5.94 -9.94 1.87
CA PHE A 162 6.45 -11.24 2.34
C PHE A 162 5.91 -11.61 3.75
N GLN A 163 5.41 -10.63 4.50
CA GLN A 163 4.82 -10.76 5.83
C GLN A 163 3.28 -10.74 5.82
N ALA A 164 2.62 -10.91 4.66
CA ALA A 164 1.16 -10.98 4.54
C ALA A 164 0.48 -11.86 5.61
N ARG A 165 1.16 -12.92 6.06
CA ARG A 165 0.67 -13.84 7.08
C ARG A 165 0.69 -13.27 8.52
N SER A 166 1.59 -12.35 8.90
CA SER A 166 1.58 -11.72 10.24
C SER A 166 0.54 -10.61 10.33
N VAL A 167 0.49 -9.72 9.33
CA VAL A 167 -0.43 -8.56 9.28
C VAL A 167 -1.90 -9.00 9.25
N LEU A 168 -2.23 -10.04 8.47
CA LEU A 168 -3.59 -10.58 8.43
C LEU A 168 -3.98 -11.34 9.69
N MET A 169 -3.01 -11.87 10.45
CA MET A 169 -3.26 -12.55 11.72
C MET A 169 -3.43 -11.56 12.89
N ALA A 170 -2.82 -10.37 12.83
CA ALA A 170 -3.05 -9.29 13.78
C ALA A 170 -4.52 -8.88 13.82
N ARG A 171 -5.18 -8.72 12.65
CA ARG A 171 -6.64 -8.48 12.56
C ARG A 171 -7.50 -9.54 13.25
N LYS A 172 -7.02 -10.79 13.34
CA LYS A 172 -7.75 -11.90 13.95
C LYS A 172 -7.68 -11.87 15.49
N LYS A 173 -6.66 -11.24 16.08
CA LYS A 173 -6.53 -11.10 17.55
C LYS A 173 -7.46 -10.02 18.11
N THR A 174 -7.65 -8.92 17.41
CA THR A 174 -8.47 -7.78 17.88
C THR A 174 -9.99 -8.06 17.81
N ALA A 175 -10.42 -9.04 17.01
CA ALA A 175 -11.82 -9.45 16.88
C ALA A 175 -12.30 -10.46 17.96
N ALA A 176 -11.46 -10.82 18.93
CA ALA A 176 -11.90 -11.67 20.05
C ALA A 176 -12.69 -10.83 21.08
N PRO A 177 -13.98 -11.13 21.34
CA PRO A 177 -14.74 -10.38 22.33
C PRO A 177 -14.17 -10.62 23.72
N ALA A 178 -13.98 -9.54 24.48
CA ALA A 178 -13.64 -9.57 25.89
C ALA A 178 -14.66 -10.43 26.65
N ARG A 179 -14.25 -11.64 27.07
CA ARG A 179 -15.04 -12.46 27.99
C ARG A 179 -15.15 -11.74 29.33
N ARG A 180 -16.30 -11.13 29.57
CA ARG A 180 -16.70 -10.58 30.87
C ARG A 180 -16.70 -11.72 31.89
N LYS A 181 -15.75 -11.72 32.83
CA LYS A 181 -15.80 -12.59 34.01
C LYS A 181 -16.99 -12.12 34.86
N VAL A 182 -18.04 -12.93 34.93
CA VAL A 182 -19.11 -12.74 35.93
C VAL A 182 -18.55 -13.25 37.25
N SER A 183 -18.24 -12.31 38.14
CA SER A 183 -17.89 -12.59 39.53
C SER A 183 -19.09 -13.23 40.23
N LYS A 184 -18.88 -14.42 40.80
CA LYS A 184 -19.80 -15.07 41.70
C LYS A 184 -19.70 -14.34 43.05
N ALA A 185 -20.80 -13.78 43.54
CA ALA A 185 -20.92 -13.27 44.89
C ALA A 185 -22.25 -13.74 45.48
N SER A 186 -22.13 -14.31 46.69
CA SER A 186 -23.15 -14.80 47.64
C SER A 186 -23.82 -16.13 47.32
#